data_AF-A0ABD1Z214-F1
#
_entry.id   AF-A0ABD1Z214-F1
#
_cell.length_a   1.000
_cell.length_b   1.000
_cell.length_c   1.000
_cell.angle_alpha   90.00
_cell.angle_beta   90.00
_cell.angle_gamma   90.00
#
_symmetry.space_group_name_H-M   'P 1'
#
loop_
_entity.id
_entity.type
_entity.pdbx_description
1 polymer ?
#
loop_
_entity_poly.entity_id
_entity_poly.type
_entity_poly.pdbx_seq_one_letter_code
_entity_poly.pdbx_strand_id
1 'polypeptide(L)'
;MGWKAAQKVFKHWRVLRGDNVMIMGGKDKGLTGKVQEVLRSKNMVYIEGRNLVKKHIKKNGENPGGIVTMESPIHVSKLRHIDPVTNAACRVIFRYLEDGTKVRVTTGGTASGSVIPRPEILKQRRTLIPVKPGRNDTLKDDVLERTYDPSSGSGGLPSFMSS
;
A
#
# COMPACT_ATOMS: atom_id res chain seq x y z
N MET A 1 6.08 -28.97 -19.12
CA MET A 1 5.48 -28.21 -17.99
C MET A 1 6.59 -27.41 -17.34
N GLY A 2 6.67 -26.10 -17.62
CA GLY A 2 7.86 -25.29 -17.36
C GLY A 2 8.03 -24.91 -15.89
N TRP A 3 9.10 -25.38 -15.28
CA TRP A 3 9.67 -24.99 -14.00
C TRP A 3 10.09 -23.52 -14.13
N LYS A 4 9.19 -22.60 -13.78
CA LYS A 4 9.52 -21.17 -13.78
C LYS A 4 10.56 -20.94 -12.69
N ALA A 5 11.75 -20.50 -13.10
CA ALA A 5 12.75 -19.98 -12.18
C ALA A 5 12.12 -18.92 -11.28
N ALA A 6 12.42 -18.97 -9.97
CA ALA A 6 11.97 -17.98 -9.02
C ALA A 6 12.43 -16.60 -9.50
N GLN A 7 11.46 -15.75 -9.87
CA GLN A 7 11.76 -14.42 -10.38
C GLN A 7 12.45 -13.62 -9.27
N LYS A 8 13.59 -12.97 -9.56
CA LYS A 8 14.32 -12.18 -8.57
C LYS A 8 13.45 -11.01 -8.10
N VAL A 9 12.82 -11.16 -6.93
CA VAL A 9 11.96 -10.13 -6.33
C VAL A 9 12.82 -8.98 -5.81
N PHE A 10 12.38 -7.74 -6.01
CA PHE A 10 13.06 -6.59 -5.42
C PHE A 10 12.93 -6.63 -3.89
N LYS A 11 14.07 -6.70 -3.18
CA LYS A 11 14.10 -6.65 -1.71
C LYS A 11 13.64 -5.29 -1.17
N HIS A 12 13.90 -4.21 -1.90
CA HIS A 12 13.63 -2.84 -1.46
C HIS A 12 12.71 -2.13 -2.45
N TRP A 13 11.47 -1.90 -2.02
CA TRP A 13 10.44 -1.24 -2.82
C TRP A 13 10.38 0.25 -2.52
N ARG A 14 10.40 1.06 -3.58
CA ARG A 14 10.27 2.53 -3.50
C ARG A 14 8.87 3.02 -3.84
N VAL A 15 8.11 2.21 -4.59
CA VAL A 15 6.72 2.46 -4.98
C VAL A 15 5.78 1.87 -3.95
N LEU A 16 4.81 2.67 -3.54
CA LEU A 16 3.79 2.34 -2.54
C LEU A 16 2.39 2.51 -3.14
N ARG A 17 1.40 1.88 -2.49
CA ARG A 17 -0.01 2.12 -2.81
C ARG A 17 -0.35 3.58 -2.58
N GLY A 18 -1.00 4.21 -3.55
CA GLY A 18 -1.39 5.61 -3.51
C GLY A 18 -0.34 6.59 -3.99
N ASP A 19 0.85 6.15 -4.41
CA ASP A 19 1.82 7.03 -5.06
C ASP A 19 1.33 7.45 -6.46
N ASN A 20 1.68 8.68 -6.86
CA ASN A 20 1.52 9.15 -8.23
C ASN A 20 2.78 8.82 -9.06
N VAL A 21 2.57 8.13 -10.18
CA VAL A 21 3.65 7.63 -11.03
C VAL A 21 3.39 7.96 -12.50
N MET A 22 4.47 8.09 -13.25
CA MET A 22 4.47 8.25 -14.70
C MET A 22 5.01 6.97 -15.36
N ILE A 23 4.37 6.56 -16.45
CA ILE A 23 4.77 5.39 -17.24
C ILE A 23 5.84 5.81 -18.25
N MET A 24 7.03 5.24 -18.14
CA MET A 24 8.17 5.55 -19.02
C MET A 24 8.18 4.74 -20.32
N GLY A 25 7.45 3.62 -20.38
CA GLY A 25 7.44 2.77 -21.56
C GLY A 25 6.29 1.78 -21.61
N GLY A 26 5.98 1.32 -22.82
CA GLY A 26 4.81 0.51 -23.13
C GLY A 26 3.75 1.31 -23.89
N LYS A 27 2.53 0.76 -23.95
CA LYS A 27 1.39 1.34 -24.66
C LYS A 27 1.02 2.74 -24.16
N ASP A 28 1.07 2.92 -22.85
CA ASP A 28 0.60 4.14 -22.17
C ASP A 28 1.76 5.04 -21.74
N LYS A 29 2.83 5.11 -22.55
CA LYS A 29 4.03 5.91 -22.26
C LYS A 29 3.68 7.40 -22.14
N GLY A 30 4.27 8.07 -21.13
CA GLY A 30 4.08 9.49 -20.85
C GLY A 30 2.85 9.79 -20.01
N LEU A 31 1.93 8.84 -19.86
CA LEU A 31 0.74 9.01 -19.05
C LEU A 31 1.06 8.84 -17.56
N THR A 32 0.35 9.61 -16.76
CA THR A 32 0.42 9.59 -15.30
C THR A 32 -0.76 8.81 -14.72
N GLY A 33 -0.60 8.29 -13.51
CA GLY A 33 -1.67 7.61 -12.80
C GLY A 33 -1.31 7.29 -11.35
N LYS A 34 -2.34 6.97 -10.56
CA LYS A 34 -2.21 6.61 -9.16
C LYS A 34 -2.07 5.09 -9.01
N VAL A 35 -1.20 4.66 -8.11
CA VAL A 35 -1.00 3.23 -7.82
C VAL A 35 -2.15 2.68 -6.97
N GLN A 36 -2.94 1.77 -7.54
CA GLN A 36 -4.06 1.10 -6.88
C GLN A 36 -3.62 -0.09 -6.03
N GLU A 37 -2.79 -0.96 -6.59
CA GLU A 37 -2.27 -2.14 -5.89
C GLU A 37 -0.85 -2.47 -6.31
N VAL A 38 -0.08 -3.03 -5.37
CA VAL A 38 1.32 -3.41 -5.57
C VAL A 38 1.49 -4.91 -5.37
N LEU A 39 1.82 -5.62 -6.45
CA LEU A 39 2.11 -7.07 -6.44
C LEU A 39 3.60 -7.31 -6.22
N ARG A 40 4.02 -7.32 -4.95
CA ARG A 40 5.44 -7.44 -4.58
C ARG A 40 6.10 -8.74 -5.08
N SER A 41 5.37 -9.86 -5.03
CA SER A 41 5.86 -11.17 -5.47
C SER A 41 6.21 -11.24 -6.96
N LYS A 42 5.64 -10.35 -7.79
CA LYS A 42 5.81 -10.33 -9.25
C LYS A 42 6.53 -9.08 -9.77
N ASN A 43 6.98 -8.18 -8.89
CA ASN A 43 7.55 -6.88 -9.29
C ASN A 43 6.60 -6.04 -10.18
N MET A 44 5.30 -6.12 -9.92
CA MET A 44 4.26 -5.51 -10.75
C MET A 44 3.31 -4.63 -9.94
N VAL A 45 2.64 -3.70 -10.62
CA VAL A 45 1.78 -2.67 -10.02
C VAL A 45 0.55 -2.43 -10.89
N TYR A 46 -0.63 -2.28 -10.28
CA TYR A 46 -1.85 -1.79 -10.93
C TYR A 46 -1.91 -0.28 -10.82
N ILE A 47 -2.21 0.38 -11.94
CA ILE A 47 -2.31 1.83 -12.04
C ILE A 47 -3.70 2.15 -12.56
N GLU A 48 -4.35 3.08 -11.88
CA GLU A 48 -5.72 3.49 -12.17
C GLU A 48 -5.89 3.97 -13.62
N GLY A 49 -6.80 3.35 -14.35
CA GLY A 49 -7.15 3.66 -15.73
C GLY A 49 -6.03 3.39 -16.75
N ARG A 50 -4.96 2.68 -16.38
CA ARG A 50 -3.82 2.40 -17.27
C ARG A 50 -3.66 0.91 -17.54
N ASN A 51 -2.99 0.62 -18.65
CA ASN A 51 -2.73 -0.70 -19.20
C ASN A 51 -4.00 -1.54 -19.30
N LEU A 52 -5.03 -0.95 -19.90
CA LEU A 52 -6.34 -1.56 -20.07
C LEU A 52 -6.27 -2.71 -21.09
N VAL A 53 -6.79 -3.87 -20.68
CA VAL A 53 -6.91 -5.07 -21.50
C VAL A 53 -8.36 -5.49 -21.59
N LYS A 54 -8.78 -5.92 -22.79
CA LYS A 54 -10.09 -6.52 -23.00
C LYS A 54 -10.02 -8.01 -22.65
N LYS A 55 -10.83 -8.44 -21.69
CA LYS A 55 -10.96 -9.85 -21.29
C LYS A 55 -12.34 -10.37 -21.63
N HIS A 56 -12.38 -11.55 -22.23
CA HIS A 56 -13.62 -12.29 -22.45
C HIS A 56 -13.94 -13.05 -21.16
N ILE A 57 -15.05 -12.70 -20.53
CA ILE A 57 -15.52 -13.33 -19.29
C ILE A 57 -16.73 -14.19 -19.66
N LYS A 58 -16.66 -15.48 -19.31
CA LYS A 58 -17.81 -16.39 -19.43
C LYS A 58 -18.90 -15.93 -18.48
N LYS A 59 -20.16 -16.03 -18.92
CA LYS A 59 -21.33 -15.74 -18.09
C LYS A 59 -21.28 -16.58 -16.81
N ASN A 60 -21.57 -15.95 -15.68
CA ASN A 60 -21.77 -16.59 -14.38
C ASN A 60 -23.05 -16.02 -13.74
N GLY A 61 -23.55 -16.58 -12.64
CA GLY A 61 -24.81 -16.12 -12.01
C GLY A 61 -24.85 -14.62 -11.70
N GLU A 62 -23.74 -14.03 -11.28
CA GLU A 62 -23.62 -12.60 -10.95
C GLU A 62 -23.28 -11.71 -12.15
N ASN A 63 -22.66 -12.26 -13.19
CA ASN A 63 -22.11 -11.47 -14.30
C ASN A 63 -22.70 -11.94 -15.63
N PRO A 64 -23.35 -11.06 -16.41
CA PRO A 64 -24.03 -11.43 -17.66
C PRO A 64 -23.09 -11.99 -18.75
N GLY A 65 -21.77 -11.94 -18.52
CA GLY A 65 -20.75 -12.34 -19.48
C GLY A 65 -20.49 -11.25 -20.51
N GLY A 66 -19.40 -11.38 -21.26
CA GLY A 66 -19.04 -10.45 -22.34
C GLY A 66 -17.60 -9.96 -22.30
N ILE A 67 -17.33 -8.90 -23.04
CA ILE A 67 -16.01 -8.28 -23.13
C ILE A 67 -15.92 -7.18 -22.07
N VAL A 68 -15.16 -7.45 -21.00
CA VAL A 68 -14.92 -6.48 -19.94
C VAL A 68 -13.53 -5.88 -20.12
N THR A 69 -13.44 -4.55 -19.97
CA THR A 69 -12.17 -3.85 -19.95
C THR A 69 -11.67 -3.82 -18.50
N MET A 70 -10.50 -4.39 -18.25
CA MET A 70 -9.89 -4.42 -16.92
C MET A 70 -8.47 -3.87 -16.97
N GLU A 71 -8.03 -3.30 -15.86
CA GLU A 71 -6.64 -2.89 -15.67
C GLU A 71 -5.72 -4.12 -15.60
N SER A 72 -4.53 -3.99 -16.17
CA SER A 72 -3.51 -5.04 -16.17
C SER A 72 -2.23 -4.55 -15.49
N PRO A 73 -1.52 -5.42 -14.74
CA PRO A 73 -0.34 -5.00 -14.02
C PRO A 73 0.79 -4.54 -14.96
N ILE A 74 1.51 -3.50 -14.55
CA ILE A 74 2.72 -2.99 -15.21
C ILE A 74 3.94 -3.32 -14.33
N HIS A 75 5.05 -3.71 -14.94
CA HIS A 75 6.29 -3.95 -14.22
C HIS A 75 6.89 -2.65 -13.66
N VAL A 76 7.34 -2.67 -12.40
CA VAL A 76 7.82 -1.48 -11.66
C VAL A 76 8.94 -0.73 -12.38
N SER A 77 9.80 -1.44 -13.12
CA SER A 77 10.91 -0.80 -13.85
C SER A 77 10.47 0.18 -14.93
N LYS A 78 9.22 0.09 -15.40
CA LYS A 78 8.64 1.00 -16.40
C LYS A 78 8.01 2.23 -15.76
N LEU A 79 8.08 2.38 -14.44
CA LEU A 79 7.44 3.45 -13.69
C LEU A 79 8.48 4.37 -13.06
N ARG A 80 8.14 5.66 -13.00
CA ARG A 80 8.87 6.68 -12.23
C ARG A 80 7.90 7.43 -11.34
N HIS A 81 8.37 7.89 -10.19
CA HIS A 81 7.59 8.81 -9.37
C HIS A 81 7.49 10.16 -10.06
N ILE A 82 6.40 10.87 -9.79
CA ILE A 82 6.23 12.25 -10.23
C ILE A 82 6.66 13.15 -9.08
N ASP A 83 7.46 14.16 -9.38
CA ASP A 83 7.76 15.21 -8.40
C ASP A 83 6.52 16.10 -8.24
N PRO A 84 5.99 16.31 -7.01
CA PRO A 84 4.83 17.16 -6.79
C PRO A 84 5.01 18.61 -7.26
N VAL A 85 6.24 19.11 -7.32
CA VAL A 85 6.50 20.51 -7.71
C VAL A 85 6.66 20.64 -9.21
N THR A 86 7.56 19.85 -9.81
CA THR A 86 7.91 20.00 -11.24
C THR A 86 7.02 19.17 -12.16
N ASN A 87 6.19 18.26 -11.61
CA ASN A 87 5.39 17.27 -12.34
C ASN A 87 6.21 16.38 -13.30
N ALA A 88 7.54 16.41 -13.19
CA ALA A 88 8.44 15.64 -14.02
C ALA A 88 8.68 14.23 -13.43
N ALA A 89 8.97 13.29 -14.32
CA ALA A 89 9.38 11.94 -13.92
C ALA A 89 10.74 11.96 -13.20
N CYS A 90 10.76 11.54 -11.94
CA CYS A 90 11.92 11.65 -11.07
C CYS A 90 12.31 10.30 -10.46
N ARG A 91 13.54 10.24 -9.94
CA ARG A 91 14.01 9.12 -9.10
C ARG A 91 13.74 9.47 -7.64
N VAL A 92 13.61 8.44 -6.82
CA VAL A 92 13.37 8.60 -5.37
C VAL A 92 14.46 7.89 -4.59
N ILE A 93 14.96 8.56 -3.56
CA ILE A 93 15.88 8.04 -2.55
C ILE A 93 15.27 8.19 -1.16
N PHE A 94 15.77 7.43 -0.19
CA PHE A 94 15.37 7.60 1.21
C PHE A 94 16.36 8.52 1.92
N ARG A 95 15.84 9.44 2.74
CA ARG A 95 16.61 10.28 3.67
C ARG A 95 15.92 10.30 5.03
N TYR A 96 16.64 10.76 6.05
CA TYR A 96 16.10 11.00 7.38
C TYR A 96 15.99 12.50 7.57
N LEU A 97 14.87 12.95 8.17
CA LEU A 97 14.72 14.31 8.67
C LEU A 97 15.44 14.45 10.02
N GLU A 98 15.52 15.68 10.52
CA GLU A 98 16.10 15.99 11.83
C GLU A 98 15.38 15.24 12.97
N ASP A 99 14.06 15.04 12.83
CA ASP A 99 13.23 14.28 13.77
C ASP A 99 13.49 12.75 13.75
N GLY A 100 14.40 12.26 12.91
CA GLY A 100 14.66 10.83 12.71
C GLY A 100 13.59 10.11 11.85
N THR A 101 12.59 10.83 11.34
CA THR A 101 11.56 10.24 10.46
C THR A 101 12.14 9.91 9.08
N LYS A 102 11.93 8.68 8.62
CA LYS A 102 12.37 8.23 7.29
C LYS A 102 11.42 8.71 6.20
N VAL A 103 11.94 9.53 5.29
CA VAL A 103 11.18 10.11 4.19
C VAL A 103 11.76 9.75 2.83
N ARG A 104 10.95 9.89 1.78
CA ARG A 104 11.36 9.71 0.39
C ARG A 104 11.62 11.09 -0.21
N VAL A 105 12.72 11.27 -0.92
CA VAL A 105 13.13 12.54 -1.51
C VAL A 105 13.32 12.37 -3.02
N THR A 106 12.80 13.31 -3.80
CA THR A 106 12.98 13.31 -5.26
C THR A 106 14.42 13.67 -5.62
N THR A 107 14.95 13.05 -6.67
CA THR A 107 16.30 13.33 -7.17
C THR A 107 16.35 13.14 -8.69
N GLY A 108 17.30 13.85 -9.32
CA GLY A 108 17.48 13.91 -10.77
C GLY A 108 17.63 15.36 -11.25
N GLY A 109 18.06 15.55 -12.50
CA GLY A 109 18.28 16.89 -13.06
C GLY A 109 17.02 17.75 -13.18
N THR A 110 15.84 17.14 -13.26
CA THR A 110 14.54 17.81 -13.35
C THR A 110 13.76 17.82 -12.02
N ALA A 111 14.38 17.31 -10.95
CA ALA A 111 13.75 17.17 -9.64
C ALA A 111 14.05 18.40 -8.77
N SER A 112 13.06 18.82 -7.98
CA SER A 112 13.14 19.91 -7.01
C SER A 112 13.81 19.52 -5.68
N GLY A 113 14.01 18.22 -5.43
CA GLY A 113 14.47 17.73 -4.12
C GLY A 113 13.35 17.64 -3.08
N SER A 114 12.08 17.72 -3.50
CA SER A 114 10.91 17.66 -2.63
C SER A 114 10.77 16.32 -1.90
N VAL A 115 10.19 16.40 -0.71
CA VAL A 115 9.87 15.24 0.12
C VAL A 115 8.53 14.65 -0.31
N ILE A 116 8.52 13.37 -0.71
CA ILE A 116 7.31 12.59 -0.96
C ILE A 116 6.96 11.82 0.33
N PRO A 117 5.91 12.21 1.07
CA PRO A 117 5.54 11.51 2.29
C PRO A 117 5.06 10.09 2.01
N ARG A 118 4.94 9.29 3.06
CA ARG A 118 4.27 7.98 2.97
C ARG A 118 2.75 8.22 2.79
N PRO A 119 2.11 7.68 1.73
CA PRO A 119 0.71 7.97 1.44
C PRO A 119 -0.23 7.44 2.52
N GLU A 120 -1.29 8.19 2.80
CA GLU A 120 -2.23 7.93 3.90
C GLU A 120 -3.04 6.64 3.72
N ILE A 121 -3.28 6.23 2.47
CA ILE A 121 -4.00 4.99 2.14
C ILE A 121 -3.34 3.74 2.74
N LEU A 122 -2.05 3.81 3.11
CA LEU A 122 -1.36 2.71 3.77
C LEU A 122 -1.66 2.60 5.27
N LYS A 123 -2.16 3.68 5.89
CA LYS A 123 -2.60 3.65 7.29
C LYS A 123 -4.00 3.03 7.40
N GLN A 124 -4.77 3.08 6.32
CA GLN A 124 -6.10 2.47 6.24
C GLN A 124 -5.98 0.94 6.21
N ARG A 125 -6.74 0.28 7.08
CA ARG A 125 -6.85 -1.18 7.09
C ARG A 125 -7.66 -1.64 5.88
N ARG A 126 -7.33 -2.82 5.32
CA ARG A 126 -8.14 -3.43 4.25
C ARG A 126 -9.49 -3.93 4.76
N THR A 127 -9.50 -4.47 5.97
CA THR A 127 -10.71 -4.94 6.66
C THR A 127 -11.12 -3.90 7.69
N LEU A 128 -12.36 -3.43 7.59
CA LEU A 128 -12.95 -2.53 8.57
C LEU A 128 -13.02 -3.28 9.91
N ILE A 129 -12.66 -2.59 10.99
CA ILE A 129 -12.82 -3.11 12.35
C ILE A 129 -14.26 -2.83 12.76
N PRO A 130 -15.01 -3.80 13.28
CA PRO A 130 -16.31 -3.51 13.88
C PRO A 130 -16.14 -2.49 15.03
N VAL A 131 -17.05 -1.51 15.12
CA VAL A 131 -16.99 -0.45 16.15
C VAL A 131 -17.40 -0.98 17.53
N LYS A 132 -18.34 -1.93 17.56
CA LYS A 132 -18.81 -2.55 18.79
C LYS A 132 -18.06 -3.86 19.04
N PRO A 133 -17.58 -4.10 20.27
CA PRO A 133 -17.01 -5.38 20.64
C PRO A 133 -18.06 -6.49 20.43
N GLY A 134 -17.63 -7.60 19.84
CA GLY A 134 -18.44 -8.81 19.72
C GLY A 134 -18.58 -9.53 21.05
N ARG A 135 -19.31 -10.65 21.04
CA ARG A 135 -19.54 -11.50 22.24
C ARG A 135 -18.25 -11.93 22.95
N ASN A 136 -17.15 -12.10 22.19
CA ASN A 136 -15.87 -12.60 22.70
C ASN A 136 -14.80 -11.49 22.83
N ASP A 137 -15.15 -10.24 22.58
CA ASP A 137 -14.22 -9.11 22.67
C ASP A 137 -14.37 -8.44 24.04
N THR A 138 -13.25 -8.29 24.76
CA THR A 138 -13.22 -7.58 26.05
C THR A 138 -13.50 -6.09 25.86
N LEU A 139 -14.23 -5.49 26.81
CA LEU A 139 -14.45 -4.04 26.79
C LEU A 139 -13.15 -3.30 27.05
N LYS A 140 -13.03 -2.11 26.45
CA LYS A 140 -11.79 -1.33 26.54
C LYS A 140 -11.49 -0.88 27.98
N ASP A 141 -12.53 -0.61 28.76
CA ASP A 141 -12.41 -0.14 30.13
C ASP A 141 -11.80 -1.24 31.02
N ASP A 142 -12.26 -2.48 30.87
CA ASP A 142 -11.73 -3.67 31.56
C ASP A 142 -10.24 -3.93 31.22
N VAL A 143 -9.85 -3.73 29.96
CA VAL A 143 -8.46 -3.93 29.51
C VAL A 143 -7.51 -2.86 30.06
N LEU A 144 -8.02 -1.64 30.25
CA LEU A 144 -7.23 -0.52 30.77
C LEU A 144 -7.19 -0.47 32.30
N GLU A 145 -8.05 -1.27 32.97
CA GLU A 145 -8.02 -1.45 34.41
C GLU A 145 -6.64 -1.95 34.84
N ARG A 146 -5.95 -1.15 35.67
CA ARG A 146 -4.65 -1.53 36.23
C ARG A 146 -4.89 -2.37 37.48
N THR A 147 -4.84 -3.68 37.31
CA THR A 147 -5.04 -4.65 38.39
C THR A 147 -3.77 -4.99 39.17
N TYR A 148 -2.61 -4.58 38.67
CA TYR A 148 -1.31 -4.85 39.26
C TYR A 148 -0.63 -3.57 39.72
N ASP A 149 -0.25 -3.53 40.99
CA ASP A 149 0.58 -2.47 41.56
C ASP A 149 2.02 -2.98 41.77
N PRO A 150 3.00 -2.47 41.01
CA PRO A 150 4.39 -2.91 41.11
C PRO A 150 5.06 -2.56 42.44
N SER A 151 4.54 -1.57 43.17
CA SER A 151 5.10 -1.15 44.47
C SER A 151 4.82 -2.17 45.57
N SER A 152 3.59 -2.67 45.61
CA SER A 152 3.14 -3.65 46.60
C SER A 152 3.37 -5.11 46.15
N GLY A 153 3.69 -5.34 44.86
CA GLY A 153 3.81 -6.67 44.28
C GLY A 153 2.48 -7.45 44.29
N SER A 154 1.37 -6.75 44.57
CA SER A 154 0.03 -7.32 44.67
C SER A 154 -0.72 -7.10 43.36
N GLY A 155 -1.39 -8.15 42.89
CA GLY A 155 -2.24 -8.11 41.70
C GLY A 155 -3.57 -8.80 42.00
N GLY A 156 -4.68 -8.14 41.65
CA GLY A 156 -6.04 -8.68 41.80
C GLY A 156 -6.59 -9.24 40.48
N LEU A 157 -7.69 -9.99 40.59
CA LEU A 157 -8.54 -10.23 39.42
C LEU A 157 -9.17 -8.90 38.98
N PRO A 158 -9.31 -8.65 37.67
CA PRO A 158 -10.05 -7.50 37.17
C PRO A 158 -11.52 -7.58 37.59
N SER A 159 -12.13 -6.41 37.75
CA SER A 159 -13.48 -6.24 38.29
C SER A 159 -14.56 -7.13 37.64
N PHE A 160 -14.44 -7.38 36.32
CA PHE A 160 -15.37 -8.22 35.56
C PHE A 160 -15.25 -9.73 35.81
N MET A 161 -14.14 -10.21 36.41
CA MET A 161 -13.91 -11.62 36.73
C MET A 161 -14.18 -11.96 38.21
N SER A 162 -14.31 -10.95 39.06
CA SER A 162 -14.61 -11.09 40.49
C SER A 162 -16.10 -11.27 40.81
N SER A 163 -16.96 -11.38 39.79
CA SER A 163 -18.43 -11.56 39.90
C SER A 163 -18.86 -13.00 39.63
#